data_AF-A0AAD6GJC9-F1
#
_entry.id   AF-A0AAD6GJC9-F1
#
_cell.length_a   1.000
_cell.length_b   1.000
_cell.length_c   1.000
_cell.angle_alpha   90.00
_cell.angle_beta   90.00
_cell.angle_gamma   90.00
#
_symmetry.space_group_name_H-M   'P 1'
#
loop_
_entity.id
_entity.type
_entity.pdbx_description
1 polymer ?
#
loop_
_entity_poly.entity_id
_entity_poly.type
_entity_poly.pdbx_seq_one_letter_code
_entity_poly.pdbx_strand_id
1 'polypeptide(L)' 'MTRFHLPDRLYIRSVPGNGKLQIEFLTSDKIMDSEQAMLLARKLINTANAFAKSPETTLSSITF' A
#
# COMPACT_ATOMS: atom_id res chain seq x y z
N MET A 1 -17.10 24.30 -4.39
CA MET A 1 -16.32 23.05 -4.33
C MET A 1 -16.51 22.45 -2.96
N THR A 2 -17.20 21.32 -2.87
CA THR A 2 -17.43 20.62 -1.59
C THR A 2 -16.12 19.96 -1.18
N ARG A 3 -15.48 20.49 -0.13
CA ARG A 3 -14.26 19.91 0.44
C ARG A 3 -14.67 18.58 1.06
N PHE A 4 -14.37 17.47 0.38
CA PHE A 4 -14.59 16.13 0.94
C PHE A 4 -13.69 16.03 2.18
N HIS A 5 -14.29 16.09 3.36
CA HIS A 5 -13.55 15.87 4.60
C HIS A 5 -13.28 14.38 4.69
N LEU A 6 -12.09 13.97 4.26
CA LEU A 6 -11.66 12.60 4.48
C LEU A 6 -11.47 12.43 5.99
N PRO A 7 -12.22 11.54 6.66
CA PRO A 7 -11.95 11.24 8.06
C PRO A 7 -10.50 10.77 8.21
N ASP A 8 -9.92 10.96 9.39
CA ASP A 8 -8.58 10.49 9.73
C ASP A 8 -8.54 8.96 9.69
N ARG A 9 -8.41 8.42 8.47
CA ARG A 9 -8.36 7.01 8.13
C ARG A 9 -7.43 6.78 6.95
N LEU A 10 -6.85 5.60 6.93
CA LEU A 10 -6.11 5.05 5.79
C LEU A 10 -6.96 3.95 5.14
N TYR A 11 -7.29 4.13 3.87
CA TYR A 11 -7.93 3.11 3.04
C TYR A 11 -6.89 2.53 2.08
N ILE A 12 -6.81 1.20 2.04
CA ILE A 12 -5.96 0.45 1.13
C ILE A 12 -6.86 -0.51 0.36
N ARG A 13 -6.76 -0.52 -0.97
CA ARG A 13 -7.38 -1.58 -1.78
C ARG A 13 -6.36 -2.19 -2.74
N SER A 14 -6.46 -3.51 -2.91
CA SER A 14 -5.79 -4.24 -3.98
C SER A 14 -6.75 -4.42 -5.15
N VAL A 15 -6.27 -4.15 -6.36
CA VAL A 15 -7.01 -4.35 -7.60
C VAL A 15 -6.17 -5.28 -8.48
N PRO A 16 -6.50 -6.59 -8.52
CA PRO A 16 -5.85 -7.50 -9.45
C PRO A 16 -6.38 -7.25 -10.88
N GLY A 17 -5.48 -7.11 -11.86
CA GLY A 17 -5.88 -6.92 -13.25
C GLY A 17 -4.70 -6.98 -14.23
N ASN A 18 -4.92 -7.54 -15.43
CA ASN A 18 -3.91 -7.60 -16.51
C ASN A 18 -2.55 -8.18 -16.09
N GLY A 19 -2.56 -9.20 -15.22
CA GLY A 19 -1.33 -9.83 -14.70
C GLY A 19 -0.50 -8.94 -13.78
N LYS A 20 -1.03 -7.81 -13.31
CA LYS A 20 -0.38 -6.90 -12.37
C LYS A 20 -1.24 -6.70 -11.12
N LEU A 21 -0.58 -6.54 -9.98
CA LEU A 21 -1.22 -6.09 -8.75
C LEU A 21 -1.13 -4.56 -8.69
N GLN A 22 -2.27 -3.89 -8.71
CA GLN A 22 -2.35 -2.47 -8.39
C GLN A 22 -2.77 -2.32 -6.92
N ILE A 23 -2.07 -1.46 -6.18
CA ILE A 23 -2.43 -1.09 -4.82
C ILE A 23 -2.73 0.40 -4.81
N GLU A 24 -3.92 0.76 -4.35
CA GLU A 24 -4.36 2.14 -4.24
C GLU A 24 -4.52 2.54 -2.78
N PHE A 25 -4.16 3.80 -2.49
CA PHE A 25 -4.16 4.38 -1.15
C PHE A 25 -5.00 5.66 -1.14
N LEU A 26 -5.82 5.80 -0.11
CA LEU A 26 -6.54 7.03 0.17
C LEU A 26 -6.38 7.36 1.65
N THR A 27 -5.79 8.51 1.95
CA THR A 27 -5.46 8.93 3.31
C THR A 27 -5.63 10.44 3.48
N SER A 28 -5.89 10.86 4.71
CA SER A 28 -5.82 12.26 5.15
C SER A 28 -4.35 12.70 5.25
N ASP A 29 -4.05 13.94 4.85
CA ASP A 29 -2.72 14.55 4.98
C ASP A 29 -2.27 14.73 6.43
N LYS A 30 -3.21 14.64 7.39
CA LYS A 30 -2.92 14.59 8.82
C LYS A 30 -2.35 13.26 9.29
N ILE A 31 -2.65 12.17 8.58
CA ILE A 31 -2.17 10.83 8.94
C ILE A 31 -0.87 10.53 8.21
N MET A 32 -0.85 10.83 6.92
CA MET A 32 0.22 10.42 6.05
C MET A 32 0.36 11.41 4.92
N ASP A 33 1.54 12.00 4.80
CA ASP A 33 1.87 12.83 3.66
C ASP A 33 2.12 11.97 2.40
N SER A 34 2.33 12.64 1.27
CA SER A 34 2.54 11.97 -0.01
C SER A 34 3.81 11.11 -0.04
N GLU A 35 4.87 11.49 0.69
CA GLU A 35 6.12 10.74 0.73
C GLU A 35 5.96 9.45 1.52
N GLN A 36 5.36 9.54 2.70
CA GLN A 36 5.04 8.39 3.54
C GLN A 36 4.06 7.42 2.84
N ALA A 37 3.07 7.95 2.11
CA ALA A 37 2.15 7.13 1.31
C ALA A 37 2.89 6.38 0.19
N MET A 38 3.82 7.05 -0.49
CA MET A 38 4.65 6.42 -1.52
C MET A 38 5.57 5.34 -0.94
N LEU A 39 6.17 5.59 0.24
CA LEU A 39 6.99 4.60 0.95
C LEU A 39 6.17 3.36 1.34
N LEU A 40 4.96 3.55 1.88
CA LEU A 40 4.06 2.44 2.21
C LEU A 40 3.69 1.62 0.97
N ALA A 41 3.35 2.29 -0.14
CA ALA A 41 3.05 1.63 -1.40
C ALA A 41 4.20 0.75 -1.89
N ARG A 42 5.42 1.29 -1.86
CA ARG A 42 6.63 0.55 -2.24
C ARG A 42 6.88 -0.66 -1.34
N LYS A 43 6.71 -0.52 -0.03
CA LYS A 43 6.86 -1.62 0.93
C LYS A 43 5.88 -2.76 0.66
N LEU A 44 4.58 -2.44 0.46
CA LEU A 44 3.57 -3.47 0.18
C LEU A 44 3.84 -4.20 -1.15
N ILE A 45 4.25 -3.50 -2.19
CA ILE A 45 4.61 -4.12 -3.48
C ILE A 45 5.82 -5.04 -3.32
N ASN A 46 6.86 -4.61 -2.61
CA ASN A 46 8.04 -5.43 -2.36
C ASN A 46 7.71 -6.70 -1.58
N THR A 47 6.86 -6.58 -0.54
CA THR A 47 6.37 -7.73 0.23
C THR A 47 5.58 -8.69 -0.64
N ALA A 48 4.62 -8.20 -1.42
CA ALA A 48 3.83 -9.03 -2.33
C ALA A 48 4.73 -9.77 -3.33
N ASN A 49 5.74 -9.10 -3.87
CA ASN A 49 6.71 -9.70 -4.79
C ASN A 49 7.62 -10.75 -4.11
N ALA A 50 8.01 -10.54 -2.85
CA ALA A 50 8.79 -11.52 -2.10
C ALA A 50 7.99 -12.82 -1.90
N PHE A 51 6.74 -12.70 -1.45
CA PHE A 51 5.83 -13.84 -1.31
C PHE A 51 5.52 -14.51 -2.65
N ALA A 52 5.38 -13.76 -3.74
CA ALA A 52 5.15 -14.34 -5.06
C ALA A 52 6.34 -15.17 -5.57
N LYS A 53 7.57 -14.83 -5.17
CA LYS A 53 8.78 -15.57 -5.53
C LYS A 53 9.04 -16.78 -4.63
N SER A 54 8.74 -16.62 -3.34
CA SER A 54 8.99 -17.63 -2.30
C SER A 54 7.82 -17.64 -1.31
N PRO A 55 6.72 -18.36 -1.62
CA PRO A 55 5.51 -18.40 -0.80
C PRO A 55 5.72 -18.86 0.65
N GLU A 56 6.79 -19.62 0.89
CA GLU A 56 7.23 -20.12 2.20
C GLU A 56 7.93 -19.06 3.08
N THR A 57 8.26 -17.89 2.51
CA THR A 57 8.87 -16.77 3.24
C THR A 57 7.94 -16.31 4.36
N THR A 58 8.48 -15.91 5.52
CA THR A 58 7.66 -15.34 6.59
C THR A 58 7.63 -13.81 6.50
N LEU A 59 6.57 -13.18 6.99
CA LEU A 59 6.51 -11.71 7.09
C LEU A 59 7.72 -11.13 7.86
N SER A 60 8.21 -11.85 8.87
CA SER A 60 9.36 -11.46 9.69
C SER A 60 10.71 -11.49 8.96
N SER A 61 10.83 -12.23 7.86
CA SER A 61 12.08 -12.33 7.10
C SER A 61 12.20 -11.30 5.97
N ILE A 62 11.18 -10.47 5.75
CA ILE A 62 11.17 -9.42 4.73
C ILE A 62 11.64 -8.10 5.37
N THR A 63 12.82 -7.63 4.98
CA THR A 63 13.39 -6.34 5.42
C THR A 63 12.84 -5.18 4.58
N PHE A 64 12.44 -4.08 5.23
CA PHE A 64 11.73 -2.94 4.63
C PHE A 64 12.54 -1.65 4.53
#